data_AF-A0A4P0XZY5-F1
#
_entry.id   AF-A0A4P0XZY5-F1
#
_cell.length_a   1.000
_cell.length_b   1.000
_cell.length_c   1.000
_cell.angle_alpha   90.00
_cell.angle_beta   90.00
_cell.angle_gamma   90.00
#
_symmetry.space_group_name_H-M   'P 1'
#
loop_
_entity.id
_entity.type
_entity.pdbx_description
1 polymer ?
#
loop_
_entity_poly.entity_id
_entity_poly.type
_entity_poly.pdbx_seq_one_letter_code
_entity_poly.pdbx_strand_id
1 'polypeptide(L)'
;MWVRAYVDEKNLGQAQPGQEVLLYTDSRPDKPYHGKIGFVSPSAEFTPKTVETPDLRTDLVYRLRIVVTDADGAAAPGNAGDHLL
;
A
#
# COMPACT_ATOMS: atom_id res chain seq x y z
N MET A 1 -8.34 -2.18 -11.20
CA MET A 1 -8.86 -1.70 -9.89
C MET A 1 -7.70 -1.45 -8.92
N TRP A 2 -7.89 -0.72 -7.82
CA TRP A 2 -6.82 -0.47 -6.84
C TRP A 2 -7.36 -0.44 -5.40
N VAL A 3 -6.48 -0.71 -4.44
CA VAL A 3 -6.78 -0.60 -3.00
C VAL A 3 -5.81 0.37 -2.31
N ARG A 4 -6.30 0.96 -1.22
CA ARG A 4 -5.48 1.78 -0.32
C ARG A 4 -4.93 0.89 0.79
N ALA A 5 -3.65 1.03 1.09
CA ALA A 5 -3.02 0.42 2.24
C ALA A 5 -2.11 1.43 2.93
N TYR A 6 -1.60 1.09 4.11
CA TYR A 6 -0.70 1.92 4.90
C TYR A 6 0.47 1.06 5.38
N VAL A 7 1.67 1.63 5.36
CA VAL A 7 2.89 0.99 5.87
C VAL A 7 3.58 1.95 6.84
N ASP A 8 4.09 1.46 7.96
CA ASP A 8 4.86 2.27 8.88
C ASP A 8 6.26 2.59 8.33
N GLU A 9 6.88 3.65 8.85
CA GLU A 9 8.20 4.11 8.41
C GLU A 9 9.27 3.01 8.42
N LYS A 10 9.25 2.09 9.41
CA LYS A 10 10.26 1.04 9.55
C LYS A 10 10.16 0.01 8.42
N ASN A 11 8.95 -0.21 7.91
CA ASN A 11 8.67 -1.16 6.83
C ASN A 11 8.63 -0.48 5.45
N LEU A 12 8.78 0.84 5.36
CA LEU A 12 8.71 1.60 4.09
C LEU A 12 9.71 1.09 3.04
N GLY A 13 10.91 0.68 3.47
CA GLY A 13 11.93 0.13 2.57
C GLY A 13 11.49 -1.17 1.86
N GLN A 14 10.49 -1.87 2.40
CA GLN A 14 9.89 -3.08 1.83
C GLN A 14 8.61 -2.78 1.03
N ALA A 15 8.24 -1.52 0.85
CA ALA A 15 7.02 -1.11 0.16
C ALA A 15 7.35 -0.15 -0.98
N GLN A 16 8.15 -0.61 -1.95
CA GLN A 16 8.63 0.24 -3.05
C GLN A 16 7.71 0.16 -4.27
N PRO A 17 7.59 1.24 -5.08
CA PRO A 17 6.89 1.18 -6.35
C PRO A 17 7.44 0.05 -7.24
N GLY A 18 6.52 -0.70 -7.85
CA GLY A 18 6.85 -1.85 -8.69
C GLY A 18 6.91 -3.18 -7.95
N GLN A 19 6.89 -3.19 -6.62
CA GLN A 19 6.95 -4.42 -5.84
C GLN A 19 5.63 -5.20 -5.92
N GLU A 20 5.76 -6.52 -6.09
CA GLU A 20 4.63 -7.46 -6.07
C GLU A 20 4.17 -7.73 -4.64
N VAL A 21 2.86 -7.81 -4.45
CA VAL A 21 2.22 -8.02 -3.15
C VAL A 21 1.02 -8.95 -3.28
N LEU A 22 0.73 -9.68 -2.20
CA LEU A 22 -0.48 -10.49 -2.06
C LEU A 22 -1.50 -9.75 -1.21
N LEU A 23 -2.75 -9.76 -1.65
CA LEU A 23 -3.87 -9.12 -0.97
C LEU A 23 -4.85 -10.18 -0.47
N TYR A 24 -4.97 -10.25 0.85
CA TYR A 24 -5.90 -11.14 1.53
C TYR A 24 -7.16 -10.36 1.93
N THR A 25 -8.31 -11.01 1.84
CA THR A 25 -9.57 -10.49 2.36
C THR A 25 -10.18 -11.50 3.32
N ASP A 26 -10.93 -11.04 4.31
CA ASP A 26 -11.54 -11.92 5.32
C ASP A 26 -12.47 -12.97 4.70
N SER A 27 -13.09 -12.66 3.56
CA SER A 27 -13.97 -13.58 2.83
C SER A 27 -13.22 -14.66 2.03
N ARG A 28 -11.91 -14.49 1.79
CA ARG A 28 -11.08 -15.39 0.97
C ARG A 28 -9.64 -15.50 1.54
N PRO A 29 -9.46 -16.02 2.77
CA PRO A 29 -8.14 -16.09 3.40
C PRO A 29 -7.15 -16.98 2.63
N ASP A 30 -7.61 -18.04 1.96
CA ASP A 30 -6.74 -18.98 1.23
C ASP A 30 -6.59 -18.65 -0.27
N LYS A 31 -7.18 -17.55 -0.74
CA LYS A 31 -7.17 -17.15 -2.14
C LYS A 31 -6.85 -15.66 -2.25
N PRO A 32 -5.57 -15.29 -2.10
CA PRO A 32 -5.16 -13.90 -2.23
C PRO A 32 -5.33 -13.42 -3.67
N TYR A 33 -5.54 -12.12 -3.82
CA TYR A 33 -5.33 -11.45 -5.09
C TYR A 33 -3.88 -11.02 -5.22
N HIS A 34 -3.32 -11.06 -6.43
CA HIS A 34 -2.04 -10.46 -6.75
C HIS A 34 -2.21 -8.97 -7.00
N GLY A 35 -1.20 -8.20 -6.59
CA GLY A 35 -1.12 -6.80 -6.89
C GLY A 35 0.31 -6.30 -6.98
N LYS A 36 0.41 -5.03 -7.36
CA LYS A 36 1.67 -4.32 -7.51
C LYS A 36 1.55 -2.96 -6.86
N ILE A 37 2.56 -2.55 -6.10
CA ILE A 37 2.62 -1.21 -5.53
C ILE A 37 2.77 -0.22 -6.69
N GLY A 38 1.73 0.56 -6.96
CA GLY A 38 1.74 1.56 -8.02
C GLY A 38 2.23 2.93 -7.55
N PHE A 39 2.08 3.22 -6.26
CA PHE A 39 2.48 4.49 -5.68
C PHE A 39 2.66 4.39 -4.17
N VAL A 40 3.64 5.13 -3.66
CA VAL A 40 3.94 5.33 -2.24
C VAL A 40 3.90 6.84 -2.00
N SER A 41 3.11 7.29 -1.03
CA SER A 41 3.06 8.71 -0.66
C SER A 41 4.45 9.17 -0.20
N PRO A 42 4.95 10.33 -0.66
CA PRO A 42 6.17 10.92 -0.11
C PRO A 42 5.93 11.55 1.28
N SER A 43 4.68 11.81 1.62
CA SER A 43 4.28 12.40 2.90
C SER A 43 3.72 11.34 3.84
N ALA A 44 4.20 11.35 5.08
CA ALA A 44 3.65 10.55 6.15
C ALA A 44 2.35 11.16 6.72
N GLU A 45 1.42 10.30 7.11
CA GLU A 45 0.21 10.62 7.86
C GLU A 45 0.39 10.11 9.30
N PHE A 46 -0.17 10.82 10.29
CA PHE A 46 -0.13 10.36 11.68
C PHE A 46 -1.26 9.37 11.93
N THR A 47 -0.94 8.19 12.45
CA THR A 47 -1.95 7.32 13.08
C THR A 47 -2.05 7.64 14.57
N PRO A 48 -3.18 8.19 15.05
CA PRO A 48 -3.40 8.29 16.49
C PRO A 48 -3.56 6.86 17.03
N LYS A 49 -2.70 6.44 17.96
CA LYS A 49 -3.02 5.27 18.78
C LYS A 49 -4.02 5.71 19.84
N THR A 50 -5.07 4.94 20.06
CA THR A 50 -5.89 5.12 21.24
C THR A 50 -5.08 4.62 22.42
N VAL A 51 -4.67 5.50 23.33
CA VAL A 51 -4.05 5.09 24.60
C VAL A 51 -4.88 5.64 25.77
N GLU A 52 -5.10 4.80 26.78
CA GLU A 52 -5.76 5.18 28.03
C GLU A 52 -4.77 5.82 29.03
N THR A 53 -3.55 6.18 28.62
CA THR A 53 -2.51 6.76 29.51
C THR A 53 -1.74 7.91 28.84
N PRO A 54 -1.18 8.88 29.60
CA PRO A 54 -0.79 10.20 29.08
C PRO A 54 0.42 10.28 28.13
N ASP A 55 1.08 9.17 27.78
CA ASP A 55 2.30 9.18 26.96
C ASP A 55 2.05 8.60 25.56
N LEU A 56 1.40 9.39 24.72
CA LEU A 56 1.00 8.97 23.38
C LEU A 56 2.05 9.36 22.33
N ARG A 57 2.89 8.41 21.89
CA ARG A 57 3.68 8.57 20.66
C ARG A 57 2.81 8.22 19.45
N THR A 58 2.66 9.19 18.54
CA THR A 58 2.05 8.96 17.22
C THR A 58 3.04 8.24 16.31
N ASP A 59 2.57 7.21 15.61
CA ASP A 59 3.38 6.55 14.58
C ASP A 59 3.12 7.22 13.22
N LEU A 60 4.17 7.33 12.41
CA LEU A 60 4.10 7.77 11.02
C LEU A 60 3.75 6.58 10.12
N VAL A 61 2.76 6.78 9.25
CA VAL A 61 2.39 5.82 8.21
C VAL A 61 2.41 6.47 6.84
N TYR A 62 2.78 5.69 5.83
CA TYR A 62 2.81 6.11 4.43
C TYR A 62 1.69 5.40 3.68
N ARG A 63 0.90 6.19 2.96
CA ARG A 63 -0.20 5.66 2.15
C ARG A 63 0.35 4.99 0.89
N LEU A 64 -0.13 3.78 0.64
CA LEU A 64 0.14 2.98 -0.55
C LEU A 64 -1.09 2.94 -1.46
N ARG A 65 -0.83 2.94 -2.77
CA ARG A 65 -1.82 2.55 -3.79
C ARG A 65 -1.35 1.25 -4.42
N ILE A 66 -2.10 0.18 -4.19
CA ILE A 66 -1.80 -1.14 -4.75
C ILE A 66 -2.78 -1.40 -5.89
N VAL A 67 -2.25 -1.68 -7.07
CA VAL A 67 -3.03 -2.06 -8.25
C VAL A 67 -3.24 -3.57 -8.21
N VAL A 68 -4.50 -4.02 -8.26
CA VAL A 68 -4.80 -5.46 -8.29
C VAL A 68 -4.68 -5.95 -9.73
N THR A 69 -3.91 -7.01 -9.93
CA THR A 69 -3.56 -7.56 -11.24
C THR A 69 -4.42 -8.74 -11.65
N ASP A 70 -5.07 -9.41 -10.70
CA ASP A 70 -5.94 -10.57 -10.94
C ASP A 70 -7.37 -10.23 -11.37
N ALA A 71 -7.68 -8.93 -11.55
CA ALA A 71 -8.98 -8.53 -12.01
C ALA A 71 -9.12 -8.89 -13.50
N ASP A 72 -9.81 -10.00 -13.77
CA ASP A 72 -10.22 -10.42 -15.10
C ASP A 72 -10.65 -9.21 -15.96
N GLY A 73 -9.89 -8.94 -17.02
CA GLY A 73 -10.36 -8.19 -18.19
C GLY A 73 -10.13 -6.67 -18.25
N ALA A 74 -9.49 -6.00 -17.28
CA ALA A 74 -9.18 -4.57 -17.42
C ALA A 74 -7.68 -4.32 -17.32
N ALA A 75 -7.06 -4.20 -18.51
CA ALA A 75 -5.68 -3.84 -18.77
C ALA A 75 -4.97 -3.13 -17.61
N ALA A 76 -3.79 -3.66 -17.23
CA ALA A 76 -2.81 -2.87 -16.51
C ALA A 76 -2.58 -1.58 -17.30
N PRO A 77 -2.86 -0.37 -16.75
CA PRO A 77 -2.40 0.84 -17.39
C PRO A 77 -0.88 0.70 -17.49
N GLY A 78 -0.40 0.70 -18.74
CA GLY A 78 0.98 0.46 -19.09
C GLY A 78 1.93 1.29 -18.24
N ASN A 79 3.12 0.73 -18.03
CA ASN A 79 4.25 1.38 -17.40
C ASN A 79 4.35 2.85 -17.84
N ALA A 80 3.86 3.77 -17.01
CA ALA A 80 4.27 5.16 -17.06
C ALA A 80 5.60 5.27 -16.32
N GLY A 81 6.64 4.68 -16.94
CA GLY A 81 7.97 5.24 -16.84
C GLY A 81 7.96 6.51 -17.68
N ASP A 82 7.32 7.55 -17.17
CA ASP A 82 7.54 8.89 -17.70
C ASP A 82 8.87 9.36 -17.12
N HIS A 83 9.85 9.39 -18.01
CA HIS A 83 11.16 9.97 -17.77
C HIS A 83 10.97 11.47 -17.50
N LEU A 84 11.10 11.90 -16.26
CA LEU A 84 11.31 13.30 -15.94
C LEU A 84 12.82 13.59 -15.94
N LEU A 85 13.23 14.31 -16.99
CA LEU A 85 14.27 15.34 -16.93
C LEU A 85 13.94 16.36 -15.83
#